data_AF-A0A962K833-F1
#
_entry.id   AF-A0A962K833-F1
#
_cell.length_a   1.000
_cell.length_b   1.000
_cell.length_c   1.000
_cell.angle_alpha   90.00
_cell.angle_beta   90.00
_cell.angle_gamma   90.00
#
_symmetry.space_group_name_H-M   'P 1'
#
loop_
_entity.id
_entity.type
_entity.pdbx_description
1 polymer ?
#
loop_
_entity_poly.entity_id
_entity_poly.type
_entity_poly.pdbx_seq_one_letter_code
_entity_poly.pdbx_strand_id
1 'polypeptide(L)'
;MAQYSQTTGQDQHSIMVDYSVFRNVPRLDAEDVASLQNVYAAEDFDFRLVPGSAPVDRGVLLPNVNDDFSGSAPDLGALESGRNPPHYGPRAD
;
A
#
# COMPACT_ATOMS: atom_id res chain seq x y z
N MET A 1 -12.35 -10.02 10.77
CA MET A 1 -10.94 -9.98 11.18
C MET A 1 -10.74 -10.02 12.69
N ALA A 2 -11.45 -9.22 13.50
CA ALA A 2 -11.23 -9.15 14.95
C ALA A 2 -11.23 -10.53 15.66
N GLN A 3 -12.21 -11.40 15.38
CA GLN A 3 -12.26 -12.73 16.00
C GLN A 3 -11.08 -13.63 15.61
N TYR A 4 -10.69 -13.63 14.33
CA TYR A 4 -9.57 -14.44 13.83
C TYR A 4 -8.25 -13.98 14.44
N SER A 5 -8.03 -12.67 14.52
CA SER A 5 -6.83 -12.12 15.12
C SER A 5 -6.74 -12.42 16.62
N GLN A 6 -7.85 -12.30 17.34
CA GLN A 6 -7.91 -12.62 18.77
C GLN A 6 -7.64 -14.10 19.06
N THR A 7 -8.12 -15.02 18.22
CA THR A 7 -7.98 -16.46 18.47
C THR A 7 -6.63 -17.02 18.03
N THR A 8 -6.02 -16.47 16.98
CA THR A 8 -4.78 -17.01 16.40
C THR A 8 -3.54 -16.21 16.76
N GLY A 9 -3.71 -14.95 17.19
CA GLY A 9 -2.61 -13.99 17.33
C GLY A 9 -2.06 -13.48 15.99
N GLN A 10 -2.62 -13.90 14.86
CA GLN A 10 -2.25 -13.42 13.53
C GLN A 10 -3.00 -12.12 13.18
N ASP A 11 -2.58 -11.42 12.14
CA ASP A 11 -3.23 -10.20 11.63
C ASP A 11 -3.49 -9.10 12.68
N GLN A 12 -2.70 -9.05 13.76
CA GLN A 12 -2.86 -8.07 14.84
C GLN A 12 -2.60 -6.62 14.39
N HIS A 13 -1.89 -6.45 13.28
CA HIS A 13 -1.57 -5.15 12.68
C HIS A 13 -2.29 -4.91 11.34
N SER A 14 -3.22 -5.79 10.97
CA SER A 14 -3.95 -5.70 9.71
C SER A 14 -5.16 -4.76 9.83
N ILE A 15 -5.37 -3.93 8.80
CA ILE A 15 -6.58 -3.09 8.67
C ILE A 15 -7.29 -3.40 7.35
N MET A 16 -8.63 -3.31 7.34
CA MET A 16 -9.37 -3.33 6.08
C MET A 16 -9.34 -1.93 5.48
N VAL A 17 -9.00 -1.85 4.21
CA VAL A 17 -9.06 -0.63 3.39
C VAL A 17 -9.72 -0.95 2.06
N ASP A 18 -10.24 0.09 1.41
CA ASP A 18 -10.76 0.05 0.05
C ASP A 18 -9.74 0.70 -0.91
N TYR A 19 -9.91 0.54 -2.23
CA TYR A 19 -9.08 1.17 -3.27
C TYR A 19 -9.06 2.69 -3.18
N SER A 20 -10.07 3.31 -2.56
CA SER A 20 -10.12 4.76 -2.31
C SER A 20 -8.95 5.32 -1.47
N VAL A 21 -8.14 4.46 -0.81
CA VAL A 21 -6.93 4.91 -0.12
C VAL A 21 -5.78 5.25 -1.06
N PHE A 22 -5.82 4.81 -2.32
CA PHE A 22 -4.79 5.10 -3.32
C PHE A 22 -5.18 6.31 -4.17
N ARG A 23 -4.17 7.06 -4.63
CA ARG A 23 -4.41 8.30 -5.39
C ARG A 23 -5.02 8.07 -6.76
N ASN A 24 -4.61 7.02 -7.47
CA ASN A 24 -5.17 6.68 -8.77
C ASN A 24 -5.00 5.18 -9.06
N VAL A 25 -5.87 4.37 -8.48
CA VAL A 25 -5.94 2.94 -8.76
C VAL A 25 -7.41 2.56 -8.93
N PRO A 26 -7.90 2.36 -10.17
CA PRO A 26 -9.24 1.85 -10.37
C PRO A 26 -9.32 0.44 -9.79
N ARG A 27 -10.50 0.11 -9.25
CA ARG A 27 -10.75 -1.25 -8.77
C ARG A 27 -10.67 -2.20 -9.96
N LEU A 28 -9.76 -3.15 -9.89
CA LEU A 28 -9.73 -4.29 -10.80
C LEU A 28 -10.70 -5.32 -10.26
N ASP A 29 -11.99 -5.09 -10.43
CA ASP A 29 -12.97 -6.15 -10.23
C ASP A 29 -13.14 -6.93 -11.54
N ALA A 30 -13.21 -8.25 -11.41
CA ALA A 30 -13.36 -9.18 -12.53
C ALA A 30 -14.79 -9.18 -13.10
N GLU A 31 -15.54 -8.10 -12.87
CA GLU A 31 -16.93 -7.95 -13.31
C GLU A 31 -16.99 -7.73 -14.82
N ASP A 32 -16.06 -6.95 -15.37
CA ASP A 32 -15.92 -6.80 -16.82
C ASP A 32 -14.94 -7.84 -17.39
N VAL A 33 -15.51 -8.97 -17.81
CA VAL A 33 -14.80 -10.09 -18.45
C VAL A 33 -13.97 -9.63 -19.65
N ALA A 34 -14.37 -8.57 -20.36
CA ALA A 34 -13.65 -8.06 -21.53
C ALA A 34 -12.31 -7.41 -21.15
N SER A 35 -12.19 -6.89 -19.92
CA SER A 35 -10.99 -6.20 -19.43
C SER A 35 -9.97 -7.11 -18.73
N LEU A 36 -10.30 -8.38 -18.49
CA LEU A 36 -9.49 -9.30 -17.67
C LEU A 36 -8.09 -9.57 -18.22
N GLN A 37 -7.91 -9.45 -19.54
CA GLN A 37 -6.63 -9.70 -20.20
C GLN A 37 -5.91 -8.42 -20.61
N ASN A 38 -6.40 -7.26 -20.16
CA ASN A 38 -5.75 -6.00 -20.47
C ASN A 38 -4.38 -5.95 -19.80
N VAL A 39 -3.38 -5.58 -20.58
CA VAL A 39 -2.06 -5.22 -20.08
C VAL A 39 -2.10 -3.71 -19.80
N TYR A 40 -1.77 -3.34 -18.58
CA TYR A 40 -1.76 -1.94 -18.15
C TYR A 40 -0.33 -1.43 -18.01
N ALA A 41 -0.08 -0.18 -18.38
CA ALA A 41 1.19 0.47 -18.11
C ALA A 41 1.26 0.88 -16.64
N ALA A 42 2.41 0.69 -16.01
CA ALA A 42 2.57 1.04 -14.59
C ALA A 42 2.42 2.55 -14.35
N GLU A 43 2.81 3.38 -15.33
CA GLU A 43 2.67 4.84 -15.26
C GLU A 43 1.22 5.35 -15.23
N ASP A 44 0.26 4.52 -15.64
CA ASP A 44 -1.17 4.88 -15.61
C ASP A 44 -1.75 4.86 -14.19
N PHE A 45 -1.01 4.35 -13.21
CA PHE A 45 -1.46 4.19 -11.83
C PHE A 45 -0.62 4.97 -10.83
N ASP A 46 -1.27 5.41 -9.76
CA ASP A 46 -0.61 6.02 -8.59
C ASP A 46 -1.02 5.28 -7.32
N PHE A 47 -0.17 4.33 -6.93
CA PHE A 47 -0.33 3.51 -5.72
C PHE A 47 0.11 4.23 -4.43
N ARG A 48 0.48 5.52 -4.49
CA ARG A 48 0.71 6.28 -3.26
C ARG A 48 -0.60 6.45 -2.51
N LEU A 49 -0.50 6.50 -1.20
CA LEU A 49 -1.66 6.76 -0.35
C LEU A 49 -2.18 8.19 -0.55
N VAL A 50 -3.49 8.33 -0.44
CA VAL A 50 -4.15 9.62 -0.27
C VAL A 50 -3.75 10.16 1.11
N PRO A 51 -3.28 11.42 1.21
CA PRO A 51 -2.89 12.00 2.49
C PRO A 51 -4.00 11.90 3.53
N GLY A 52 -3.66 11.43 4.74
CA GLY A 52 -4.62 11.25 5.84
C GLY A 52 -5.57 10.05 5.68
N SER A 53 -5.39 9.21 4.67
CA SER A 53 -6.15 7.96 4.55
C SER A 53 -5.78 6.97 5.66
N ALA A 54 -6.66 6.00 5.91
CA ALA A 54 -6.55 5.05 7.00
C ALA A 54 -5.19 4.32 7.17
N PRO A 55 -4.44 3.96 6.11
CA PRO A 55 -3.14 3.28 6.25
C PRO A 55 -1.94 4.20 6.54
N VAL A 56 -2.11 5.52 6.48
CA VAL A 56 -1.02 6.48 6.75
C VAL A 56 -0.65 6.47 8.23
N ASP A 57 0.64 6.42 8.55
CA ASP A 57 1.15 6.43 9.92
C ASP A 57 0.64 5.28 10.82
N ARG A 58 0.38 4.09 10.26
CA ARG A 58 -0.23 2.96 10.99
C ARG A 58 0.62 1.70 11.12
N GLY A 59 1.80 1.70 10.53
CA GLY A 59 2.75 0.60 10.56
C GLY A 59 3.49 0.48 11.89
N VAL A 60 4.15 -0.66 12.05
CA VAL A 60 5.14 -0.88 13.12
C VAL A 60 6.52 -0.65 12.55
N LEU A 61 7.40 -0.03 13.33
CA LEU A 61 8.81 0.08 12.98
C LEU A 61 9.45 -1.31 12.95
N LEU A 62 10.02 -1.66 11.80
CA LEU A 62 10.79 -2.85 11.54
C LEU A 62 12.25 -2.42 11.31
N PRO A 63 13.16 -2.68 12.29
CA PRO A 63 14.53 -2.22 12.19
C PRO A 63 15.24 -2.71 10.93
N ASN A 64 15.94 -1.79 10.26
CA ASN A 64 16.62 -1.94 8.97
C ASN A 64 15.70 -2.21 7.76
N VAL A 65 14.39 -2.03 7.89
CA VAL A 65 13.41 -2.28 6.81
C VAL A 65 12.66 -1.02 6.45
N ASN A 66 12.11 -0.31 7.43
CA ASN A 66 11.28 0.87 7.20
C ASN A 66 11.67 2.04 8.12
N ASP A 67 12.93 2.12 8.56
CA ASP A 67 13.44 3.16 9.47
C ASP A 67 13.33 4.57 8.89
N ASP A 68 13.38 4.67 7.56
CA ASP A 68 13.39 5.93 6.81
C ASP A 68 11.97 6.48 6.53
N PHE A 69 10.99 6.11 7.36
CA PHE A 69 9.62 6.59 7.26
C PHE A 69 9.51 8.10 7.60
N SER A 70 8.40 8.71 7.21
CA SER A 70 8.08 10.09 7.55
C SER A 70 6.88 10.16 8.49
N GLY A 71 6.72 11.25 9.22
CA GLY A 71 5.59 11.38 10.15
C GLY A 71 5.83 10.68 11.48
N SER A 72 4.81 9.98 11.96
CA SER A 72 4.75 9.40 13.31
C SER A 72 4.92 7.88 13.36
N ALA A 73 4.66 7.18 12.26
CA ALA A 73 4.96 5.76 12.09
C ALA A 73 5.07 5.41 10.58
N PRO A 74 5.64 4.26 10.20
CA PRO A 74 5.64 3.83 8.81
C PRO A 74 4.23 3.72 8.23
N ASP A 75 4.05 4.01 6.95
CA ASP A 75 2.78 3.75 6.28
C ASP A 75 2.55 2.25 6.10
N LEU A 76 1.28 1.82 6.13
CA LEU A 76 0.91 0.47 5.71
C LEU A 76 0.84 0.43 4.18
N GLY A 77 1.88 -0.12 3.56
CA GLY A 77 1.97 -0.27 2.11
C GLY A 77 3.42 -0.35 1.63
N ALA A 78 3.60 -0.32 0.31
CA ALA A 78 4.92 -0.36 -0.31
C ALA A 78 5.55 1.03 -0.50
N LEU A 79 4.73 2.09 -0.52
CA LEU A 79 5.14 3.46 -0.80
C LEU A 79 4.85 4.35 0.42
N GLU A 80 5.91 4.93 0.96
CA GLU A 80 5.85 5.85 2.10
C GLU A 80 5.41 7.25 1.64
N SER A 81 4.38 7.81 2.29
CA SER A 81 3.92 9.17 2.04
C SER A 81 5.02 10.20 2.32
N GLY A 82 5.05 11.30 1.57
CA GLY A 82 6.06 12.35 1.77
C GLY A 82 7.49 11.97 1.33
N ARG A 83 7.72 10.73 0.89
CA ARG A 83 9.00 10.26 0.33
C ARG A 83 8.91 10.11 -1.19
N ASN A 84 10.07 10.15 -1.84
CA ASN A 84 10.17 9.76 -3.23
C ASN A 84 9.97 8.24 -3.35
N PRO A 85 9.22 7.76 -4.35
CA PRO A 85 9.09 6.32 -4.60
C PRO A 85 10.46 5.67 -4.76
N PRO A 86 10.68 4.47 -4.19
CA PRO A 86 11.91 3.73 -4.40
C PRO A 86 12.11 3.41 -5.89
N HIS A 87 13.35 3.55 -6.35
CA HIS A 87 13.72 3.11 -7.69
C HIS A 87 13.95 1.59 -7.68
N TYR A 88 13.11 0.87 -8.41
CA TYR A 88 13.26 -0.58 -8.61
C TYR A 88 14.04 -0.87 -9.89
N GLY A 89 14.85 -1.93 -9.88
CA GLY A 89 15.62 -2.35 -11.05
C GLY A 89 17.02 -1.71 -11.14
N PRO A 90 17.69 -1.86 -12.30
CA PRO A 90 19.06 -1.39 -12.51
C PRO A 90 19.19 0.11 -12.17
N ARG A 91 20.17 0.46 -11.34
CA ARG A 91 20.48 1.87 -11.08
C ARG A 91 21.28 2.38 -12.27
N ALA A 92 20.89 3.54 -12.81
CA ALA A 92 21.74 4.23 -13.77
C ALA A 92 23.04 4.63 -13.04
N ASP A 93 24.16 4.20 -13.60
CA ASP A 93 25.52 4.54 -13.21
C ASP A 93 25.76 6.06 -13.15
#